data_AF-A0A3B8Y9Z2-F1
#
_entry.id   AF-A0A3B8Y9Z2-F1
#
_cell.length_a   1.000
_cell.length_b   1.000
_cell.length_c   1.000
_cell.angle_alpha   90.00
_cell.angle_beta   90.00
_cell.angle_gamma   90.00
#
_symmetry.space_group_name_H-M   'P 1'
#
loop_
_entity.id
_entity.type
_entity.pdbx_description
1 polymer ?
#
loop_
_entity_poly.entity_id
_entity_poly.type
_entity_poly.pdbx_seq_one_letter_code
_entity_poly.pdbx_strand_id
1 'polypeptide(L)'
;MGLFDRLSRVVRANLNDLVSKAEDPEKVLEQTIEDMGEDLVQVRQAVARAIAEQKRTEQRYNQDISEANKWEQRAKLALSKGDESLAREALVRKKTYAETAATSKQQLEQQTAQVDTLRRNLVALESKISEAKTKKNMLIARAKAAKANEEIQQTLGGINTSGSMAAFERMDSKVLDIEARSQAAGELGSYGLEQQFAQLESGSGVDDELAMLKAQISGAAEPAQLPEASTNPSSSKDTVVDAELDELRKQLDNL
;
A
#
# COMPACT_ATOMS: atom_id res chain seq x y z
N MET A 1 8.94 13.96 -36.91
CA MET A 1 9.24 13.36 -35.59
C MET A 1 9.12 14.46 -34.54
N GLY A 2 8.18 14.35 -33.61
CA GLY A 2 7.98 15.37 -32.56
C GLY A 2 8.87 15.14 -31.33
N LEU A 3 8.91 16.09 -30.40
CA LEU A 3 9.63 15.95 -29.13
C LEU A 3 9.18 14.69 -28.35
N PHE A 4 7.89 14.37 -28.37
CA PHE A 4 7.33 13.18 -27.73
C PHE A 4 7.87 11.85 -28.31
N ASP A 5 8.27 11.84 -29.59
CA ASP A 5 8.87 10.68 -30.29
C ASP A 5 10.41 10.60 -30.10
N ARG A 6 11.01 11.66 -29.52
CA ARG A 6 12.36 11.61 -28.95
C ARG A 6 12.29 11.15 -27.51
N LEU A 7 11.37 11.68 -26.71
CA LEU A 7 11.17 11.31 -25.30
C LEU A 7 10.83 9.81 -25.14
N SER A 8 9.87 9.30 -25.91
CA SER A 8 9.51 7.86 -25.92
C SER A 8 10.68 6.95 -26.30
N ARG A 9 11.59 7.45 -27.15
CA ARG A 9 12.75 6.74 -27.68
C ARG A 9 13.91 6.74 -26.68
N VAL A 10 14.15 7.86 -25.99
CA VAL A 10 15.08 7.95 -24.85
C VAL A 10 14.63 7.01 -23.73
N VAL A 11 13.35 7.04 -23.36
CA VAL A 11 12.78 6.13 -22.35
C VAL A 11 12.96 4.66 -22.76
N ARG A 12 12.62 4.29 -24.01
CA ARG A 12 12.79 2.90 -24.48
C ARG A 12 14.25 2.44 -24.60
N ALA A 13 15.16 3.31 -25.04
CA ALA A 13 16.57 2.96 -25.17
C ALA A 13 17.24 2.82 -23.80
N ASN A 14 17.06 3.81 -22.92
CA ASN A 14 17.69 3.80 -21.59
C ASN A 14 17.13 2.70 -20.69
N LEU A 15 15.83 2.34 -20.79
CA LEU A 15 15.28 1.23 -20.01
C LEU A 15 15.98 -0.12 -20.30
N ASN A 16 16.45 -0.35 -21.52
CA ASN A 16 17.06 -1.63 -21.89
C ASN A 16 18.51 -1.75 -21.38
N ASP A 17 19.27 -0.64 -21.39
CA ASP A 17 20.64 -0.60 -20.86
C ASP A 17 20.68 -0.43 -19.33
N LEU A 18 19.82 0.42 -18.74
CA LEU A 18 19.80 0.65 -17.29
C LEU A 18 19.39 -0.59 -16.49
N VAL A 19 18.50 -1.42 -17.01
CA VAL A 19 18.13 -2.70 -16.37
C VAL A 19 19.33 -3.66 -16.24
N SER A 20 20.39 -3.47 -17.05
CA SER A 20 21.64 -4.26 -16.95
C SER A 20 22.71 -3.66 -16.03
N LYS A 21 22.53 -2.42 -15.54
CA LYS A 21 23.60 -1.62 -14.89
C LYS A 21 23.18 -0.77 -13.69
N ALA A 22 21.89 -0.63 -13.39
CA ALA A 22 21.43 0.15 -12.25
C ALA A 22 21.66 -0.62 -10.94
N GLU A 23 22.63 -0.17 -10.13
CA GLU A 23 22.84 -0.66 -8.76
C GLU A 23 21.62 -0.43 -7.85
N ASP A 24 20.75 0.52 -8.22
CA ASP A 24 19.52 0.85 -7.49
C ASP A 24 18.39 1.27 -8.45
N PRO A 25 17.42 0.39 -8.76
CA PRO A 25 16.29 0.72 -9.63
C PRO A 25 15.24 1.61 -8.96
N GLU A 26 15.24 1.74 -7.62
CA GLU A 26 14.33 2.64 -6.91
C GLU A 26 14.74 4.10 -7.16
N LYS A 27 16.04 4.42 -7.05
CA LYS A 27 16.59 5.76 -7.38
C LYS A 27 16.35 6.18 -8.83
N VAL A 28 16.50 5.27 -9.80
CA VAL A 28 16.28 5.59 -11.23
C VAL A 28 14.82 5.96 -11.49
N LEU A 29 13.87 5.25 -10.86
CA LEU A 29 12.44 5.56 -10.96
C LEU A 29 12.07 6.82 -10.17
N GLU A 30 12.76 7.10 -9.05
CA GLU A 30 12.62 8.35 -8.28
C GLU A 30 12.99 9.56 -9.15
N GLN A 31 14.24 9.61 -9.65
CA GLN A 31 14.75 10.69 -10.51
C GLN A 31 13.86 10.92 -11.73
N THR A 32 13.45 9.85 -12.43
CA THR A 32 12.56 9.95 -13.61
C THR A 32 11.25 10.69 -13.30
N ILE A 33 10.72 10.55 -12.08
CA ILE A 33 9.49 11.22 -11.64
C ILE A 33 9.73 12.68 -11.24
N GLU A 34 10.94 13.02 -10.78
CA GLU A 34 11.37 14.38 -10.49
C GLU A 34 11.61 15.17 -11.79
N ASP A 35 12.37 14.59 -12.73
CA ASP A 35 12.61 15.14 -14.08
C ASP A 35 11.28 15.45 -14.79
N MET A 36 10.34 14.49 -14.78
CA MET A 36 8.99 14.67 -15.32
C MET A 36 8.16 15.75 -14.58
N GLY A 37 8.51 16.04 -13.32
CA GLY A 37 7.94 17.13 -12.54
C GLY A 37 8.49 18.51 -12.94
N GLU A 38 9.79 18.61 -13.19
CA GLU A 38 10.43 19.83 -13.70
C GLU A 38 9.94 20.17 -15.12
N ASP A 39 9.90 19.18 -16.02
CA ASP A 39 9.33 19.30 -17.36
C ASP A 39 7.88 19.81 -17.31
N LEU A 40 7.07 19.30 -16.37
CA LEU A 40 5.71 19.77 -16.18
C LEU A 40 5.65 21.25 -15.76
N VAL A 41 6.57 21.72 -14.91
CA VAL A 41 6.66 23.15 -14.55
C VAL A 41 7.04 23.99 -15.78
N GLN A 42 8.00 23.54 -16.60
CA GLN A 42 8.37 24.23 -17.84
C GLN A 42 7.20 24.30 -18.83
N VAL A 43 6.48 23.20 -19.03
CA VAL A 43 5.28 23.15 -19.89
C VAL A 43 4.19 24.07 -19.34
N ARG A 44 3.89 24.05 -18.04
CA ARG A 44 2.93 24.97 -17.41
C ARG A 44 3.30 26.45 -17.64
N GLN A 45 4.58 26.81 -17.52
CA GLN A 45 5.05 28.16 -17.85
C GLN A 45 4.86 28.51 -19.33
N ALA A 46 5.14 27.58 -20.25
CA ALA A 46 4.94 27.79 -21.68
C ALA A 46 3.46 28.00 -22.04
N VAL A 47 2.55 27.20 -21.47
CA VAL A 47 1.09 27.39 -21.63
C VAL A 47 0.63 28.71 -21.04
N ALA A 48 1.15 29.13 -19.87
CA ALA A 48 0.83 30.42 -19.27
C ALA A 48 1.28 31.60 -20.15
N ARG A 49 2.47 31.53 -20.76
CA ARG A 49 2.97 32.54 -21.72
C ARG A 49 2.07 32.62 -22.98
N ALA A 50 1.61 31.48 -23.50
CA ALA A 50 0.68 31.44 -24.64
C ALA A 50 -0.68 32.08 -24.30
N ILE A 51 -1.24 31.79 -23.11
CA ILE A 51 -2.48 32.42 -22.61
C ILE A 51 -2.31 33.93 -22.42
N ALA A 52 -1.13 34.38 -21.95
CA ALA A 52 -0.85 35.81 -21.79
C ALA A 52 -0.80 36.55 -23.14
N GLU A 53 -0.20 35.94 -24.18
CA GLU A 53 -0.16 36.51 -25.53
C GLU A 53 -1.54 36.52 -26.21
N GLN A 54 -2.35 35.47 -26.00
CA GLN A 54 -3.76 35.42 -26.41
C GLN A 54 -4.53 36.61 -25.80
N LYS A 55 -4.46 36.80 -24.48
CA LYS A 55 -5.11 37.92 -23.78
C LYS A 55 -4.59 39.30 -24.24
N ARG A 56 -3.30 39.42 -24.56
CA ARG A 56 -2.73 40.66 -25.11
C ARG A 56 -3.29 40.99 -26.49
N THR A 57 -3.52 39.97 -27.31
CA THR A 57 -4.11 40.10 -28.65
C THR A 57 -5.60 40.42 -28.56
N GLU A 58 -6.33 39.76 -27.66
CA GLU A 58 -7.73 40.06 -27.29
C GLU A 58 -7.90 41.51 -26.80
N GLN A 59 -7.03 41.98 -25.91
CA GLN A 59 -7.07 43.36 -25.41
C GLN A 59 -6.88 44.38 -26.54
N ARG A 60 -5.95 44.14 -27.48
CA ARG A 60 -5.75 45.00 -28.65
C ARG A 60 -6.96 45.01 -29.58
N TYR A 61 -7.49 43.84 -29.93
CA TYR A 61 -8.73 43.72 -30.69
C TYR A 61 -9.88 44.53 -30.08
N ASN A 62 -10.09 44.42 -28.77
CA ASN A 62 -11.14 45.16 -28.07
C ASN A 62 -10.87 46.69 -28.03
N GLN A 63 -9.60 47.11 -27.98
CA GLN A 63 -9.20 48.52 -28.10
C GLN A 63 -9.48 49.08 -29.51
N ASP A 64 -9.08 48.36 -30.57
CA ASP A 64 -9.30 48.76 -31.96
C ASP A 64 -10.80 48.85 -32.31
N ILE A 65 -11.62 47.89 -31.83
CA ILE A 65 -13.08 47.97 -31.93
C ILE A 65 -13.63 49.19 -31.18
N SER A 66 -13.09 49.52 -30.01
CA SER A 66 -13.48 50.72 -29.25
C SER A 66 -13.17 52.01 -30.01
N GLU A 67 -11.98 52.13 -30.62
CA GLU A 67 -11.61 53.29 -31.43
C GLU A 67 -12.44 53.38 -32.72
N ALA A 68 -12.66 52.27 -33.42
CA ALA A 68 -13.55 52.24 -34.60
C ALA A 68 -14.95 52.76 -34.27
N ASN A 69 -15.52 52.36 -33.11
CA ASN A 69 -16.81 52.84 -32.64
C ASN A 69 -16.79 54.35 -32.26
N LYS A 70 -15.71 54.85 -31.64
CA LYS A 70 -15.54 56.30 -31.37
C LYS A 70 -15.44 57.11 -32.65
N TRP A 71 -14.73 56.62 -33.67
CA TRP A 71 -14.65 57.27 -34.98
C TRP A 71 -15.97 57.23 -35.74
N GLU A 72 -16.79 56.17 -35.59
CA GLU A 72 -18.17 56.17 -36.11
C GLU A 72 -19.04 57.24 -35.45
N GLN A 73 -18.99 57.37 -34.11
CA GLN A 73 -19.73 58.40 -33.38
C GLN A 73 -19.30 59.81 -33.80
N ARG A 74 -17.99 60.04 -34.01
CA ARG A 74 -17.45 61.30 -34.55
C ARG A 74 -17.93 61.58 -35.97
N ALA A 75 -17.97 60.58 -36.86
CA ALA A 75 -18.50 60.72 -38.21
C ALA A 75 -19.98 61.10 -38.20
N LYS A 76 -20.79 60.43 -37.38
CA LYS A 76 -22.22 60.76 -37.18
C LYS A 76 -22.43 62.20 -36.68
N LEU A 77 -21.60 62.64 -35.73
CA LEU A 77 -21.65 64.01 -35.19
C LEU A 77 -21.23 65.09 -36.20
N ALA A 78 -20.28 64.78 -37.10
CA ALA A 78 -19.89 65.67 -38.19
C ALA A 78 -21.00 65.80 -39.24
N LEU A 79 -21.62 64.67 -39.66
CA LEU A 79 -22.78 64.66 -40.55
C LEU A 79 -23.97 65.44 -39.97
N SER A 80 -24.29 65.28 -38.68
CA SER A 80 -25.38 66.04 -38.04
C SER A 80 -25.11 67.55 -37.92
N LYS A 81 -23.89 68.01 -38.25
CA LYS A 81 -23.51 69.43 -38.34
C LYS A 81 -23.30 69.90 -39.79
N GLY A 82 -23.53 69.03 -40.78
CA GLY A 82 -23.32 69.33 -42.20
C GLY A 82 -21.86 69.26 -42.68
N ASP A 83 -20.91 68.88 -41.82
CA ASP A 83 -19.50 68.75 -42.20
C ASP A 83 -19.22 67.35 -42.76
N GLU A 84 -19.52 67.17 -44.04
CA GLU A 84 -19.22 65.93 -44.75
C GLU A 84 -17.71 65.66 -44.90
N SER A 85 -16.84 66.68 -44.83
CA SER A 85 -15.40 66.51 -44.99
C SER A 85 -14.80 65.84 -43.76
N LEU A 86 -15.08 66.39 -42.58
CA LEU A 86 -14.71 65.82 -41.29
C LEU A 86 -15.37 64.46 -41.07
N ALA A 87 -16.60 64.26 -41.57
CA ALA A 87 -17.24 62.95 -41.57
C ALA A 87 -16.49 61.91 -42.40
N ARG A 88 -16.07 62.27 -43.62
CA ARG A 88 -15.27 61.39 -44.50
C ARG A 88 -13.92 61.03 -43.87
N GLU A 89 -13.21 61.99 -43.26
CA GLU A 89 -11.98 61.71 -42.50
C GLU A 89 -12.21 60.75 -41.32
N ALA A 90 -13.28 60.97 -40.54
CA ALA A 90 -13.61 60.11 -39.41
C ALA A 90 -13.97 58.68 -39.87
N LEU A 91 -14.63 58.51 -41.02
CA LEU A 91 -14.90 57.20 -41.61
C LEU A 91 -13.63 56.49 -42.13
N VAL A 92 -12.66 57.24 -42.68
CA VAL A 92 -11.34 56.67 -43.04
C VAL A 92 -10.64 56.13 -41.78
N ARG A 93 -10.60 56.91 -40.69
CA ARG A 93 -10.03 56.45 -39.41
C ARG A 93 -10.77 55.25 -38.84
N LYS A 94 -12.12 55.26 -38.85
CA LYS A 94 -12.93 54.07 -38.48
C LYS A 94 -12.48 52.83 -39.27
N LYS A 95 -12.36 52.96 -40.60
CA LYS A 95 -12.01 51.85 -41.48
C LYS A 95 -10.65 51.26 -41.09
N THR A 96 -9.63 52.09 -40.88
CA THR A 96 -8.29 51.62 -40.46
C THR A 96 -8.34 50.82 -39.15
N TYR A 97 -9.02 51.32 -38.12
CA TYR A 97 -9.15 50.56 -36.86
C TYR A 97 -9.96 49.27 -37.03
N ALA A 98 -10.99 49.25 -37.87
CA ALA A 98 -11.76 48.05 -38.17
C ALA A 98 -10.96 46.98 -38.94
N GLU A 99 -10.06 47.38 -39.85
CA GLU A 99 -9.17 46.48 -40.57
C GLU A 99 -8.07 45.91 -39.64
N THR A 100 -7.52 46.72 -38.73
CA THR A 100 -6.60 46.25 -37.67
C THR A 100 -7.31 45.27 -36.72
N ALA A 101 -8.54 45.57 -36.30
CA ALA A 101 -9.35 44.69 -35.47
C ALA A 101 -9.66 43.35 -36.16
N ALA A 102 -10.06 43.36 -37.45
CA ALA A 102 -10.29 42.15 -38.22
C ALA A 102 -9.04 41.25 -38.28
N THR A 103 -7.86 41.87 -38.49
CA THR A 103 -6.56 41.18 -38.48
C THR A 103 -6.27 40.56 -37.11
N SER A 104 -6.42 41.33 -36.03
CA SER A 104 -6.20 40.88 -34.65
C SER A 104 -7.19 39.78 -34.23
N LYS A 105 -8.41 39.79 -34.76
CA LYS A 105 -9.42 38.74 -34.55
C LYS A 105 -8.98 37.41 -35.18
N GLN A 106 -8.51 37.41 -36.43
CA GLN A 106 -7.99 36.19 -37.06
C GLN A 106 -6.79 35.62 -36.29
N GLN A 107 -5.91 36.48 -35.79
CA GLN A 107 -4.79 36.07 -34.93
C GLN A 107 -5.29 35.46 -33.60
N LEU A 108 -6.29 36.07 -32.97
CA LEU A 108 -6.90 35.58 -31.73
C LEU A 108 -7.59 34.22 -31.90
N GLU A 109 -8.29 33.99 -33.02
CA GLU A 109 -8.91 32.70 -33.35
C GLU A 109 -7.86 31.58 -33.47
N GLN A 110 -6.75 31.86 -34.18
CA GLN A 110 -5.62 30.92 -34.28
C GLN A 110 -4.94 30.65 -32.93
N GLN A 111 -4.67 31.70 -32.15
CA GLN A 111 -4.10 31.58 -30.80
C GLN A 111 -5.01 30.79 -29.86
N THR A 112 -6.34 30.95 -29.96
CA THR A 112 -7.31 30.23 -29.13
C THR A 112 -7.26 28.73 -29.39
N ALA A 113 -7.27 28.31 -30.67
CA ALA A 113 -7.13 26.89 -31.03
C ALA A 113 -5.78 26.29 -30.58
N GLN A 114 -4.69 27.07 -30.62
CA GLN A 114 -3.37 26.66 -30.11
C GLN A 114 -3.38 26.53 -28.57
N VAL A 115 -3.90 27.52 -27.85
CA VAL A 115 -4.00 27.52 -26.38
C VAL A 115 -4.85 26.36 -25.87
N ASP A 116 -5.98 26.07 -26.50
CA ASP A 116 -6.82 24.93 -26.08
C ASP A 116 -6.16 23.58 -26.38
N THR A 117 -5.41 23.47 -27.48
CA THR A 117 -4.58 22.29 -27.76
C THR A 117 -3.48 22.12 -26.70
N LEU A 118 -2.80 23.21 -26.33
CA LEU A 118 -1.80 23.23 -25.27
C LEU A 118 -2.37 22.86 -23.90
N ARG A 119 -3.56 23.35 -23.54
CA ARG A 119 -4.29 22.98 -22.32
C ARG A 119 -4.63 21.49 -22.27
N ARG A 120 -5.16 20.92 -23.35
CA ARG A 120 -5.46 19.47 -23.44
C ARG A 120 -4.19 18.63 -23.29
N ASN A 121 -3.10 19.04 -23.94
CA ASN A 121 -1.80 18.37 -23.85
C ASN A 121 -1.20 18.45 -22.43
N LEU A 122 -1.37 19.57 -21.73
CA LEU A 122 -0.97 19.74 -20.33
C LEU A 122 -1.73 18.78 -19.40
N VAL A 123 -3.06 18.72 -19.49
CA VAL A 123 -3.88 17.79 -18.68
C VAL A 123 -3.52 16.33 -18.98
N ALA A 124 -3.27 15.98 -20.24
CA ALA A 124 -2.82 14.64 -20.63
C ALA A 124 -1.40 14.30 -20.12
N LEU A 125 -0.51 15.30 -19.97
CA LEU A 125 0.81 15.13 -19.36
C LEU A 125 0.68 14.92 -17.85
N GLU A 126 -0.12 15.73 -17.16
CA GLU A 126 -0.40 15.61 -15.72
C GLU A 126 -0.99 14.23 -15.36
N SER A 127 -1.95 13.75 -16.17
CA SER A 127 -2.51 12.40 -16.06
C SER A 127 -1.44 11.32 -16.20
N LYS A 128 -0.56 11.40 -17.22
CA LYS A 128 0.54 10.44 -17.43
C LYS A 128 1.60 10.48 -16.33
N ILE A 129 1.87 11.64 -15.74
CA ILE A 129 2.77 11.76 -14.58
C ILE A 129 2.15 11.08 -13.35
N SER A 130 0.83 11.21 -13.16
CA SER A 130 0.10 10.48 -12.10
C SER A 130 0.18 8.96 -12.30
N GLU A 131 -0.07 8.46 -13.52
CA GLU A 131 0.13 7.04 -13.85
C GLU A 131 1.56 6.57 -13.59
N ALA A 132 2.56 7.38 -13.96
CA ALA A 132 3.98 7.05 -13.78
C ALA A 132 4.34 6.94 -12.30
N LYS A 133 3.80 7.81 -11.44
CA LYS A 133 3.96 7.74 -9.97
C LYS A 133 3.39 6.44 -9.40
N THR A 134 2.18 6.05 -9.81
CA THR A 134 1.58 4.77 -9.40
C THR A 134 2.40 3.57 -9.89
N LYS A 135 2.91 3.63 -11.13
CA LYS A 135 3.78 2.58 -11.71
C LYS A 135 5.14 2.50 -10.98
N LYS A 136 5.76 3.62 -10.59
CA LYS A 136 6.95 3.64 -9.72
C LYS A 136 6.69 2.87 -8.43
N ASN A 137 5.63 3.24 -7.70
CA ASN A 137 5.33 2.64 -6.39
C ASN A 137 5.10 1.12 -6.49
N MET A 138 4.40 0.67 -7.53
CA MET A 138 4.21 -0.76 -7.82
C MET A 138 5.53 -1.49 -8.12
N LEU A 139 6.43 -0.88 -8.90
CA LEU A 139 7.73 -1.46 -9.23
C LEU A 139 8.66 -1.52 -8.01
N ILE A 140 8.69 -0.48 -7.18
CA ILE A 140 9.43 -0.45 -5.90
C ILE A 140 8.94 -1.57 -4.96
N ALA A 141 7.63 -1.71 -4.78
CA ALA A 141 7.06 -2.77 -3.95
C ALA A 141 7.44 -4.17 -4.47
N ARG A 142 7.38 -4.37 -5.80
CA ARG A 142 7.79 -5.63 -6.44
C ARG A 142 9.30 -5.90 -6.31
N ALA A 143 10.15 -4.88 -6.42
CA ALA A 143 11.59 -5.01 -6.22
C ALA A 143 11.94 -5.39 -4.77
N LYS A 144 11.29 -4.76 -3.79
CA LYS A 144 11.46 -5.09 -2.35
C LYS A 144 11.00 -6.51 -2.03
N ALA A 145 9.87 -6.94 -2.58
CA ALA A 145 9.40 -8.33 -2.44
C ALA A 145 10.34 -9.35 -3.13
N ALA A 146 10.90 -9.01 -4.31
CA ALA A 146 11.88 -9.86 -4.99
C ALA A 146 13.17 -9.99 -4.16
N LYS A 147 13.71 -8.88 -3.64
CA LYS A 147 14.90 -8.88 -2.79
C LYS A 147 14.71 -9.67 -1.50
N ALA A 148 13.56 -9.52 -0.82
CA ALA A 148 13.25 -10.31 0.38
C ALA A 148 13.19 -11.82 0.07
N ASN A 149 12.62 -12.22 -1.07
CA ASN A 149 12.62 -13.62 -1.51
C ASN A 149 14.03 -14.14 -1.85
N GLU A 150 14.91 -13.28 -2.36
CA GLU A 150 16.31 -13.62 -2.62
C GLU A 150 17.09 -13.78 -1.30
N GLU A 151 16.95 -12.85 -0.35
CA GLU A 151 17.56 -12.93 0.98
C GLU A 151 17.09 -14.19 1.74
N ILE A 152 15.80 -14.57 1.62
CA ILE A 152 15.25 -15.82 2.14
C ILE A 152 15.87 -17.06 1.47
N GLN A 153 16.07 -17.04 0.15
CA GLN A 153 16.70 -18.16 -0.58
C GLN A 153 18.20 -18.29 -0.29
N GLN A 154 18.92 -17.15 -0.19
CA GLN A 154 20.34 -17.13 0.19
C GLN A 154 20.55 -17.61 1.63
N THR A 155 19.67 -17.21 2.57
CA THR A 155 19.74 -17.72 3.96
C THR A 155 19.35 -19.20 4.05
N LEU A 156 18.28 -19.66 3.39
CA LEU A 156 17.93 -21.09 3.34
C LEU A 156 19.01 -21.95 2.66
N GLY A 157 19.67 -21.46 1.61
CA GLY A 157 20.79 -22.14 0.95
C GLY A 157 22.09 -22.11 1.77
N GLY A 158 22.29 -21.08 2.60
CA GLY A 158 23.41 -20.97 3.54
C GLY A 158 23.22 -21.79 4.82
N ILE A 159 21.97 -22.00 5.25
CA ILE A 159 21.64 -22.93 6.34
C ILE A 159 21.80 -24.35 5.79
N ASN A 160 22.95 -24.96 6.10
CA ASN A 160 23.27 -26.36 5.79
C ASN A 160 22.40 -27.32 6.62
N THR A 161 21.11 -27.35 6.31
CA THR A 161 20.02 -27.96 7.09
C THR A 161 20.23 -29.45 7.32
N SER A 162 20.89 -30.13 6.38
CA SER A 162 21.31 -31.53 6.51
C SER A 162 22.22 -31.80 7.71
N GLY A 163 22.99 -30.81 8.16
CA GLY A 163 23.87 -30.94 9.32
C GLY A 163 23.15 -30.76 10.67
N SER A 164 22.25 -29.77 10.77
CA SER A 164 21.52 -29.44 12.00
C SER A 164 20.33 -30.36 12.23
N MET A 165 19.59 -30.75 11.19
CA MET A 165 18.47 -31.68 11.29
C MET A 165 18.96 -33.08 11.69
N ALA A 166 20.04 -33.57 11.09
CA ALA A 166 20.67 -34.84 11.47
C ALA A 166 21.33 -34.82 12.87
N ALA A 167 21.56 -33.64 13.47
CA ALA A 167 21.96 -33.53 14.87
C ALA A 167 20.76 -33.66 15.82
N PHE A 168 19.58 -33.16 15.41
CA PHE A 168 18.32 -33.36 16.12
C PHE A 168 17.89 -34.84 16.10
N GLU A 169 17.89 -35.49 14.93
CA GLU A 169 17.56 -36.93 14.79
C GLU A 169 18.46 -37.82 15.68
N ARG A 170 19.75 -37.50 15.79
CA ARG A 170 20.70 -38.21 16.68
C ARG A 170 20.44 -37.95 18.17
N MET A 171 19.87 -36.80 18.52
CA MET A 171 19.49 -36.49 19.90
C MET A 171 18.19 -37.21 20.27
N ASP A 172 17.19 -37.16 19.39
CA ASP A 172 15.90 -37.86 19.50
C ASP A 172 16.09 -39.38 19.62
N SER A 173 16.87 -39.99 18.72
CA SER A 173 17.28 -41.40 18.79
C SER A 173 17.92 -41.78 20.11
N LYS A 174 18.63 -40.84 20.75
CA LYS A 174 19.34 -41.06 22.02
C LYS A 174 18.47 -40.79 23.25
N VAL A 175 17.45 -39.94 23.15
CA VAL A 175 16.38 -39.83 24.14
C VAL A 175 15.57 -41.12 24.15
N LEU A 176 15.15 -41.62 22.98
CA LEU A 176 14.44 -42.90 22.86
C LEU A 176 15.22 -44.09 23.43
N ASP A 177 16.54 -44.17 23.18
CA ASP A 177 17.41 -45.20 23.78
C ASP A 177 17.55 -45.04 25.32
N ILE A 178 17.50 -43.82 25.85
CA ILE A 178 17.48 -43.56 27.31
C ILE A 178 16.10 -43.92 27.91
N GLU A 179 15.00 -43.59 27.23
CA GLU A 179 13.63 -43.92 27.67
C GLU A 179 13.38 -45.43 27.65
N ALA A 180 13.80 -46.12 26.59
CA ALA A 180 13.72 -47.58 26.50
C ALA A 180 14.57 -48.27 27.59
N ARG A 181 15.76 -47.74 27.91
CA ARG A 181 16.56 -48.21 29.05
C ARG A 181 15.90 -47.92 30.39
N SER A 182 15.22 -46.79 30.53
CA SER A 182 14.47 -46.43 31.74
C SER A 182 13.29 -47.37 31.97
N GLN A 183 12.55 -47.71 30.91
CA GLN A 183 11.47 -48.69 30.95
C GLN A 183 12.00 -50.09 31.28
N ALA A 184 13.05 -50.56 30.59
CA ALA A 184 13.68 -51.85 30.87
C ALA A 184 14.30 -51.91 32.28
N ALA A 185 14.82 -50.80 32.81
CA ALA A 185 15.31 -50.71 34.19
C ALA A 185 14.16 -50.70 35.21
N GLY A 186 13.00 -50.15 34.87
CA GLY A 186 11.77 -50.26 35.66
C GLY A 186 11.25 -51.70 35.73
N GLU A 187 11.23 -52.41 34.59
CA GLU A 187 10.88 -53.83 34.52
C GLU A 187 11.87 -54.69 35.33
N LEU A 188 13.19 -54.51 35.13
CA LEU A 188 14.21 -55.22 35.91
C LEU A 188 14.19 -54.87 37.41
N GLY A 189 13.84 -53.62 37.76
CA GLY A 189 13.63 -53.19 39.14
C GLY A 189 12.45 -53.92 39.80
N SER A 190 11.36 -54.11 39.06
CA SER A 190 10.20 -54.91 39.49
C SER A 190 10.60 -56.36 39.79
N TYR A 191 11.33 -57.01 38.87
CA TYR A 191 11.81 -58.40 39.11
C TYR A 191 12.79 -58.52 40.29
N GLY A 192 13.58 -57.49 40.58
CA GLY A 192 14.55 -57.50 41.68
C GLY A 192 13.94 -57.27 43.06
N LEU A 193 12.94 -56.39 43.18
CA LEU A 193 12.33 -56.05 44.46
C LEU A 193 11.33 -57.12 44.91
N GLU A 194 10.48 -57.60 44.00
CA GLU A 194 9.45 -58.60 44.31
C GLU A 194 10.06 -59.94 44.75
N GLN A 195 11.22 -60.33 44.16
CA GLN A 195 11.95 -61.52 44.62
C GLN A 195 12.56 -61.33 46.02
N GLN A 196 13.04 -60.13 46.36
CA GLN A 196 13.58 -59.87 47.71
C GLN A 196 12.47 -59.84 48.76
N PHE A 197 11.29 -59.30 48.44
CA PHE A 197 10.13 -59.38 49.32
C PHE A 197 9.59 -60.81 49.46
N ALA A 198 9.39 -61.55 48.37
CA ALA A 198 8.97 -62.96 48.44
C ALA A 198 9.97 -63.83 49.23
N GLN A 199 11.26 -63.54 49.16
CA GLN A 199 12.29 -64.24 49.94
C GLN A 199 12.28 -63.84 51.43
N LEU A 200 11.93 -62.58 51.76
CA LEU A 200 11.70 -62.14 53.14
C LEU A 200 10.39 -62.69 53.74
N GLU A 201 9.30 -62.75 52.97
CA GLU A 201 8.03 -63.36 53.39
C GLU A 201 8.15 -64.87 53.61
N SER A 202 9.04 -65.54 52.86
CA SER A 202 9.41 -66.93 53.13
C SER A 202 10.31 -67.13 54.36
N GLY A 203 10.73 -66.04 55.03
CA GLY A 203 11.91 -66.00 55.90
C GLY A 203 11.67 -66.00 57.42
N SER A 204 10.45 -65.73 57.92
CA SER A 204 10.13 -65.85 59.36
C SER A 204 8.63 -65.71 59.66
N GLY A 205 8.10 -66.53 60.59
CA GLY A 205 6.87 -66.23 61.34
C GLY A 205 5.76 -67.30 61.33
N VAL A 206 5.59 -68.05 60.23
CA VAL A 206 4.38 -68.86 60.01
C VAL A 206 4.16 -69.97 61.05
N ASP A 207 5.21 -70.64 61.51
CA ASP A 207 5.09 -71.69 62.55
C ASP A 207 4.95 -71.11 63.97
N ASP A 208 5.66 -70.02 64.29
CA ASP A 208 5.64 -69.41 65.63
C ASP A 208 4.34 -68.64 65.91
N GLU A 209 3.79 -67.93 64.93
CA GLU A 209 2.49 -67.27 65.09
C GLU A 209 1.33 -68.26 65.09
N LEU A 210 1.45 -69.39 64.37
CA LEU A 210 0.48 -70.49 64.46
C LEU A 210 0.56 -71.22 65.81
N ALA A 211 1.71 -71.20 66.50
CA ALA A 211 1.81 -71.62 67.89
C ALA A 211 1.17 -70.59 68.86
N MET A 212 1.35 -69.29 68.64
CA MET A 212 0.80 -68.24 69.52
C MET A 212 -0.71 -68.01 69.36
N LEU A 213 -1.24 -67.81 68.14
CA LEU A 213 -2.64 -67.42 67.97
C LEU A 213 -3.63 -68.57 68.18
N LYS A 214 -3.13 -69.81 68.24
CA LYS A 214 -3.88 -70.97 68.76
C LYS A 214 -4.21 -70.84 70.25
N ALA A 215 -3.53 -69.95 70.97
CA ALA A 215 -3.87 -69.54 72.34
C ALA A 215 -4.81 -68.32 72.42
N GLN A 216 -5.17 -67.67 71.30
CA GLN A 216 -5.97 -66.44 71.29
C GLN A 216 -7.11 -66.47 70.25
N ILE A 217 -8.02 -67.42 70.46
CA ILE A 217 -9.27 -67.68 69.70
C ILE A 217 -10.35 -66.57 69.90
N SER A 218 -9.95 -65.33 70.22
CA SER A 218 -10.85 -64.33 70.82
C SER A 218 -10.53 -62.86 70.45
N GLY A 219 -11.12 -62.38 69.34
CA GLY A 219 -11.17 -60.96 68.95
C GLY A 219 -11.92 -60.76 67.62
N ALA A 220 -12.91 -59.85 67.56
CA ALA A 220 -13.91 -59.79 66.49
C ALA A 220 -13.67 -58.72 65.40
N ALA A 221 -14.14 -59.05 64.18
CA ALA A 221 -14.82 -58.20 63.17
C ALA A 221 -14.15 -56.93 62.55
N GLU A 222 -14.11 -56.92 61.21
CA GLU A 222 -14.75 -55.97 60.25
C GLU A 222 -15.09 -54.48 60.64
N PRO A 223 -15.25 -53.54 59.66
CA PRO A 223 -14.48 -53.37 58.41
C PRO A 223 -14.35 -51.88 57.89
N ALA A 224 -13.67 -51.71 56.73
CA ALA A 224 -14.02 -50.82 55.60
C ALA A 224 -13.82 -49.26 55.56
N GLN A 225 -13.82 -48.79 54.30
CA GLN A 225 -14.26 -47.49 53.71
C GLN A 225 -13.25 -46.41 53.22
N LEU A 226 -13.55 -45.94 51.99
CA LEU A 226 -13.09 -44.75 51.22
C LEU A 226 -14.29 -43.72 51.23
N PRO A 227 -14.49 -42.75 50.29
CA PRO A 227 -13.66 -42.04 49.29
C PRO A 227 -13.91 -40.47 49.28
N GLU A 228 -13.72 -39.81 48.10
CA GLU A 228 -14.34 -38.54 47.60
C GLU A 228 -13.72 -37.17 48.01
N ALA A 229 -13.79 -36.07 47.21
CA ALA A 229 -14.10 -35.88 45.76
C ALA A 229 -13.75 -34.46 45.19
N SER A 230 -13.64 -34.39 43.84
CA SER A 230 -14.24 -33.46 42.82
C SER A 230 -14.86 -32.08 43.22
N THR A 231 -15.01 -31.01 42.40
CA THR A 231 -14.89 -30.79 40.91
C THR A 231 -14.85 -29.27 40.51
N ASN A 232 -14.83 -28.96 39.20
CA ASN A 232 -14.96 -27.64 38.51
C ASN A 232 -16.01 -27.76 37.34
N PRO A 233 -16.32 -26.83 36.37
CA PRO A 233 -15.68 -25.56 35.95
C PRO A 233 -16.61 -24.37 35.49
N SER A 234 -16.01 -23.34 34.87
CA SER A 234 -16.41 -22.46 33.71
C SER A 234 -17.83 -22.43 33.08
N SER A 235 -18.31 -21.36 32.41
CA SER A 235 -17.89 -19.94 32.25
C SER A 235 -18.84 -19.05 31.37
N SER A 236 -18.53 -17.75 31.26
CA SER A 236 -18.54 -16.85 30.06
C SER A 236 -19.81 -16.16 29.47
N LYS A 237 -19.71 -14.81 29.46
CA LYS A 237 -20.07 -13.79 28.41
C LYS A 237 -21.44 -13.81 27.69
N ASP A 238 -22.23 -12.74 27.91
CA ASP A 238 -23.08 -12.11 26.87
C ASP A 238 -23.44 -10.66 27.24
N THR A 239 -22.84 -9.62 26.61
CA THR A 239 -23.00 -8.20 27.03
C THR A 239 -22.76 -7.14 25.94
N VAL A 240 -22.83 -7.47 24.64
CA VAL A 240 -22.43 -6.53 23.56
C VAL A 240 -23.58 -6.13 22.62
N VAL A 241 -24.63 -6.96 22.51
CA VAL A 241 -25.72 -6.76 21.55
C VAL A 241 -26.70 -5.66 21.98
N ASP A 242 -26.91 -5.45 23.29
CA ASP A 242 -27.88 -4.48 23.80
C ASP A 242 -27.50 -3.01 23.53
N ALA A 243 -26.22 -2.71 23.31
CA ALA A 243 -25.74 -1.34 23.16
C ALA A 243 -26.19 -0.65 21.86
N GLU A 244 -26.29 -1.40 20.75
CA GLU A 244 -26.62 -0.84 19.43
C GLU A 244 -28.12 -0.55 19.26
N LEU A 245 -28.99 -1.21 20.05
CA LEU A 245 -30.44 -1.06 19.97
C LEU A 245 -30.97 0.26 20.54
N ASP A 246 -30.34 0.80 21.59
CA ASP A 246 -30.77 2.04 22.23
C ASP A 246 -30.27 3.32 21.52
N GLU A 247 -29.21 3.22 20.71
CA GLU A 247 -28.72 4.36 19.92
C GLU A 247 -29.64 4.65 18.72
N LEU A 248 -30.14 3.60 18.06
CA LEU A 248 -31.10 3.72 16.96
C LEU A 248 -32.45 4.33 17.38
N ARG A 249 -32.88 4.10 18.64
CA ARG A 249 -34.10 4.72 19.19
C ARG A 249 -33.99 6.24 19.31
N LYS A 250 -32.84 6.76 19.75
CA LYS A 250 -32.63 8.21 19.97
C LYS A 250 -32.60 9.05 18.69
N GLN A 251 -32.46 8.41 17.52
CA GLN A 251 -32.51 9.10 16.23
C GLN A 251 -33.94 9.26 15.67
N LEU A 252 -34.94 8.54 16.21
CA LEU A 252 -36.33 8.63 15.75
C LEU A 252 -37.17 9.68 16.48
N ASP A 253 -36.84 10.02 17.74
CA ASP A 253 -37.57 11.02 18.54
C ASP A 253 -37.14 12.49 18.28
N ASN A 254 -36.38 12.75 17.21
CA ASN A 254 -35.83 14.08 16.86
C ASN A 254 -36.17 14.53 15.42
N LEU A 255 -37.31 14.08 14.89
CA LEU A 255 -37.89 14.46 13.59
C LEU A 255 -39.37 14.85 13.73
#